data_AF-A0A0R2L2L7-F1
#
_entry.id   AF-A0A0R2L2L7-F1
#
_cell.length_a   1.000
_cell.length_b   1.000
_cell.length_c   1.000
_cell.angle_alpha   90.00
_cell.angle_beta   90.00
_cell.angle_gamma   90.00
#
_symmetry.space_group_name_H-M   'P 1'
#
loop_
_entity.id
_entity.type
_entity.pdbx_description
1 polymer ?
#
loop_
_entity_poly.entity_id
_entity_poly.type
_entity_poly.pdbx_seq_one_letter_code
_entity_poly.pdbx_strand_id
1 'polypeptide(L)'
;MTKLFDQAVWIIRSQNCHEGERLFISTLPAQDLPELTPHKTGFWRILDYYNQRWKIETYFYEIKKFWSFGSYQVRSQDKIEGLHFIANLAYLLTQLLPQVRPEWQELRGQGISARKNALSRAITKERIFTSLAQAAQKHQNSEIILQFILDVGSKTRKNS
;
A
#
# COMPACT_ATOMS: atom_id res chain seq x y z
N MET A 1 -14.95 -20.12 38.72
CA MET A 1 -14.80 -18.75 38.16
C MET A 1 -13.39 -18.27 38.47
N THR A 2 -12.56 -18.08 37.45
CA THR A 2 -11.16 -17.68 37.60
C THR A 2 -11.05 -16.23 38.07
N LYS A 3 -10.45 -15.99 39.23
CA LYS A 3 -9.97 -14.66 39.67
C LYS A 3 -8.76 -14.28 38.82
N LEU A 4 -9.00 -13.93 37.55
CA LEU A 4 -7.92 -13.60 36.62
C LEU A 4 -7.29 -12.22 36.93
N PHE A 5 -8.02 -11.36 37.66
CA PHE A 5 -7.59 -10.02 38.02
C PHE A 5 -7.98 -9.70 39.47
N ASP A 6 -7.07 -9.06 40.20
CA ASP A 6 -7.25 -8.65 41.61
C ASP A 6 -8.11 -7.38 41.75
N GLN A 7 -8.32 -6.65 40.66
CA GLN A 7 -9.09 -5.40 40.60
C GLN A 7 -10.34 -5.56 39.72
N ALA A 8 -11.35 -4.73 39.98
CA ALA A 8 -12.54 -4.66 39.14
C ALA A 8 -12.16 -4.28 37.71
N VAL A 9 -12.70 -5.02 36.75
CA VAL A 9 -12.42 -4.83 35.32
C VAL A 9 -13.66 -4.23 34.65
N TRP A 10 -13.46 -3.13 33.95
CA TRP A 10 -14.49 -2.40 33.21
C TRP A 10 -14.44 -2.76 31.73
N ILE A 11 -15.60 -2.93 31.12
CA ILE A 11 -15.76 -3.09 29.67
C ILE A 11 -16.26 -1.76 29.12
N ILE A 12 -15.45 -1.12 28.28
CA ILE A 12 -15.75 0.16 27.65
C ILE A 12 -16.10 -0.09 26.19
N ARG A 13 -17.32 0.26 25.79
CA ARG A 13 -17.77 0.19 24.39
C ARG A 13 -17.48 1.52 23.71
N SER A 14 -16.63 1.48 22.69
CA SER A 14 -16.35 2.63 21.84
C SER A 14 -17.08 2.46 20.51
N GLN A 15 -17.90 3.45 20.16
CA GLN A 15 -18.49 3.57 18.83
C GLN A 15 -17.56 4.43 17.98
N ASN A 16 -16.87 3.79 17.03
CA ASN A 16 -16.00 4.48 16.10
C ASN A 16 -16.80 4.85 14.85
N CYS A 17 -16.67 6.08 14.35
CA CYS A 17 -17.53 6.64 13.29
C CYS A 17 -17.44 5.89 11.95
N HIS A 18 -16.37 5.11 11.75
CA HIS A 18 -16.04 4.49 10.45
C HIS A 18 -15.83 2.98 10.49
N GLU A 19 -15.69 2.34 11.66
CA GLU A 19 -15.11 0.99 11.75
C GLU A 19 -15.70 0.12 12.87
N GLY A 20 -17.02 0.24 13.07
CA GLY A 20 -17.79 -0.60 13.97
C GLY A 20 -17.49 -0.38 15.47
N GLU A 21 -18.13 -1.19 16.30
CA GLU A 21 -18.03 -1.09 17.74
C GLU A 21 -16.83 -1.88 18.25
N ARG A 22 -15.98 -1.24 19.06
CA ARG A 22 -14.82 -1.88 19.69
C ARG A 22 -15.03 -1.94 21.20
N LEU A 23 -14.73 -3.10 21.78
CA LEU A 23 -14.76 -3.32 23.23
C LEU A 23 -13.35 -3.22 23.78
N PHE A 24 -13.17 -2.40 24.80
CA PHE A 24 -11.92 -2.27 25.54
C PHE A 24 -12.11 -2.80 26.96
N ILE A 25 -11.10 -3.49 27.47
CA ILE A 25 -11.06 -4.01 28.82
C ILE A 25 -10.03 -3.18 29.59
N SER A 26 -10.45 -2.56 30.69
CA SER A 26 -9.61 -1.64 31.48
C SER A 26 -9.85 -1.86 32.98
N THR A 27 -8.80 -1.76 33.79
CA THR A 27 -8.93 -1.70 35.27
C THR A 27 -9.26 -0.29 35.77
N LEU A 28 -9.12 0.72 34.91
CA LEU A 28 -9.53 2.11 35.19
C LEU A 28 -10.95 2.37 34.69
N PRO A 29 -11.82 3.02 35.47
CA PRO A 29 -13.16 3.42 35.04
C PRO A 29 -13.08 4.51 33.97
N ALA A 30 -14.11 4.60 33.12
CA ALA A 30 -14.12 5.53 31.99
C ALA A 30 -13.97 7.01 32.37
N GLN A 31 -14.39 7.37 33.60
CA GLN A 31 -14.32 8.73 34.14
C GLN A 31 -12.90 9.14 34.52
N ASP A 32 -12.03 8.18 34.86
CA ASP A 32 -10.66 8.41 35.31
C ASP A 32 -9.63 8.24 34.17
N LEU A 33 -10.11 7.99 32.95
CA LEU A 33 -9.23 7.93 31.79
C LEU A 33 -8.62 9.32 31.57
N PRO A 34 -7.29 9.42 31.42
CA PRO A 34 -6.66 10.69 31.17
C PRO A 34 -7.15 11.27 29.85
N GLU A 35 -7.77 12.46 29.89
CA GLU A 35 -8.12 13.17 28.67
C GLU A 35 -6.88 13.40 27.80
N LEU A 36 -7.01 13.07 26.52
CA LEU A 36 -5.99 13.24 25.49
C LEU A 36 -5.96 14.71 25.07
N THR A 37 -5.37 15.57 25.90
CA THR A 37 -5.17 16.99 25.56
C THR A 37 -3.82 17.20 24.87
N PRO A 38 -3.71 18.00 23.79
CA PRO A 38 -2.47 18.22 23.02
C PRO A 38 -1.25 18.63 23.86
N HIS A 39 -1.49 19.22 25.04
CA HIS A 39 -0.46 19.71 25.95
C HIS A 39 0.23 18.63 26.80
N LYS A 40 -0.26 17.38 26.82
CA LYS A 40 0.43 16.24 27.48
C LYS A 40 1.50 15.65 26.56
N THR A 41 2.58 16.40 26.35
CA THR A 41 3.66 16.09 25.39
C THR A 41 4.23 14.66 25.53
N GLY A 42 4.29 14.13 26.76
CA GLY A 42 4.78 12.78 27.03
C GLY A 42 3.88 11.66 26.48
N PHE A 43 2.56 11.78 26.62
CA PHE A 43 1.61 10.74 26.21
C PHE A 43 1.42 10.69 24.68
N TRP A 44 1.35 11.86 24.03
CA TRP A 44 1.31 11.94 22.56
C TRP A 44 2.56 11.36 21.90
N ARG A 45 3.73 11.54 22.53
CA ARG A 45 4.98 10.95 22.07
C ARG A 45 4.95 9.42 22.12
N ILE A 46 4.35 8.85 23.18
CA ILE A 46 4.16 7.39 23.29
C ILE A 46 3.25 6.89 22.17
N LEU A 47 2.11 7.55 21.94
CA LEU A 47 1.20 7.17 20.85
C LEU A 47 1.86 7.27 19.47
N ASP A 48 2.69 8.28 19.23
CA ASP A 48 3.42 8.40 17.96
C ASP A 48 4.40 7.23 17.76
N TYR A 49 5.15 6.83 18.79
CA TYR A 49 6.01 5.64 18.70
C TYR A 49 5.20 4.36 18.43
N TYR A 50 4.03 4.19 19.07
CA TYR A 50 3.16 3.06 18.78
C TYR A 50 2.62 3.08 17.35
N ASN A 51 2.29 4.26 16.82
CA ASN A 51 1.88 4.43 15.42
C ASN A 51 3.02 4.08 14.45
N GLN A 52 4.23 4.56 14.71
CA GLN A 52 5.42 4.20 13.91
C GLN A 52 5.69 2.70 13.94
N ARG A 53 5.60 2.06 15.11
CA ARG A 53 5.73 0.60 15.26
C ARG A 53 4.71 -0.14 14.40
N TRP A 54 3.44 0.28 14.44
CA TRP A 54 2.37 -0.34 13.64
C TRP A 54 2.59 -0.19 12.14
N LYS A 55 3.10 0.96 11.70
CA LYS A 55 3.47 1.19 10.28
C LYS A 55 4.56 0.23 9.82
N ILE A 56 5.56 -0.05 10.64
CA ILE A 56 6.63 -1.02 10.34
C ILE A 56 6.05 -2.44 10.23
N GLU A 57 5.16 -2.81 11.14
CA GLU A 57 4.50 -4.13 11.11
C GLU A 57 3.63 -4.31 9.86
N THR A 58 2.85 -3.28 9.52
CA THR A 58 2.03 -3.22 8.29
C THR A 58 2.91 -3.35 7.04
N TYR A 59 4.02 -2.62 6.99
CA TYR A 59 5.01 -2.69 5.92
C TYR A 59 5.54 -4.12 5.71
N PHE A 60 5.99 -4.78 6.79
CA PHE A 60 6.49 -6.15 6.69
C PHE A 60 5.42 -7.14 6.25
N TYR A 61 4.18 -6.98 6.73
CA TYR A 61 3.06 -7.80 6.30
C TYR A 61 2.81 -7.65 4.80
N GLU A 62 2.73 -6.40 4.31
CA GLU A 62 2.40 -6.10 2.93
C GLU A 62 3.48 -6.57 1.96
N ILE A 63 4.76 -6.40 2.30
CA ILE A 63 5.88 -6.92 1.50
C ILE A 63 5.82 -8.44 1.41
N LYS A 64 5.69 -9.13 2.54
CA LYS A 64 5.64 -10.60 2.54
C LYS A 64 4.42 -11.12 1.79
N LYS A 65 3.27 -10.45 1.92
CA LYS A 65 2.01 -10.90 1.35
C LYS A 65 1.89 -10.60 -0.14
N PHE A 66 2.22 -9.37 -0.56
CA PHE A 66 1.96 -8.91 -1.92
C PHE A 66 3.20 -8.93 -2.81
N TRP A 67 4.41 -8.92 -2.26
CA TRP A 67 5.66 -8.84 -3.03
C TRP A 67 6.51 -10.12 -2.93
N SER A 68 5.95 -11.21 -2.40
CA SER A 68 6.60 -12.52 -2.43
C SER A 68 6.53 -13.16 -3.82
N PHE A 69 7.58 -13.91 -4.17
CA PHE A 69 7.66 -14.69 -5.40
C PHE A 69 6.98 -16.08 -5.26
N GLY A 70 5.93 -16.17 -4.45
CA GLY A 70 5.25 -17.42 -4.14
C GLY A 70 6.21 -18.45 -3.54
N SER A 71 6.38 -19.59 -4.24
CA SER A 71 7.25 -20.70 -3.82
C SER A 71 8.70 -20.58 -4.30
N TYR A 72 9.07 -19.52 -5.04
CA TYR A 72 10.43 -19.37 -5.56
C TYR A 72 11.43 -19.09 -4.43
N GLN A 73 12.53 -19.87 -4.39
CA GLN A 73 13.56 -19.77 -3.36
C GLN A 73 14.89 -19.32 -3.96
N VAL A 74 15.37 -18.15 -3.54
CA VAL A 74 16.71 -17.65 -3.90
C VAL A 74 17.74 -18.19 -2.90
N ARG A 75 18.87 -18.72 -3.39
CA ARG A 75 19.84 -19.46 -2.58
C ARG A 75 21.16 -18.73 -2.28
N SER A 76 21.47 -17.67 -3.02
CA SER A 76 22.68 -16.86 -2.82
C SER A 76 22.34 -15.61 -2.03
N GLN A 77 23.18 -15.26 -1.05
CA GLN A 77 23.00 -14.07 -0.21
C GLN A 77 22.86 -12.79 -1.06
N ASP A 78 23.77 -12.57 -2.01
CA ASP A 78 23.75 -11.38 -2.89
C ASP A 78 22.43 -11.28 -3.68
N LYS A 79 21.93 -12.43 -4.15
CA LYS A 79 20.66 -12.47 -4.88
C LYS A 79 19.46 -12.25 -3.96
N ILE A 80 19.51 -12.71 -2.71
CA ILE A 80 18.46 -12.46 -1.70
C ILE A 80 18.40 -10.96 -1.38
N GLU A 81 19.55 -10.33 -1.20
CA GLU A 81 19.65 -8.90 -0.94
C GLU A 81 19.13 -8.08 -2.12
N GLY A 82 19.57 -8.41 -3.34
CA GLY A 82 19.07 -7.76 -4.56
C GLY A 82 17.56 -7.92 -4.74
N LEU A 83 17.02 -9.11 -4.41
CA LEU A 83 15.57 -9.34 -4.44
C LEU A 83 14.84 -8.47 -3.41
N HIS A 84 15.37 -8.41 -2.20
CA HIS A 84 14.80 -7.60 -1.13
C HIS A 84 14.81 -6.11 -1.51
N PHE A 85 15.92 -5.63 -2.09
CA PHE A 85 16.03 -4.27 -2.59
C PHE A 85 14.99 -3.96 -3.67
N ILE A 86 14.83 -4.82 -4.68
CA ILE A 86 13.84 -4.63 -5.75
C ILE A 86 12.41 -4.63 -5.18
N ALA A 87 12.10 -5.54 -4.26
CA ALA A 87 10.78 -5.60 -3.63
C ALA A 87 10.48 -4.33 -2.82
N ASN A 88 11.44 -3.85 -2.03
CA ASN A 88 11.31 -2.60 -1.27
C ASN A 88 11.18 -1.39 -2.19
N LEU A 89 11.98 -1.32 -3.26
CA LEU A 89 11.90 -0.24 -4.24
C LEU A 89 10.53 -0.22 -4.92
N ALA A 90 10.04 -1.37 -5.36
CA ALA A 90 8.73 -1.47 -5.99
C ALA A 90 7.59 -1.10 -5.02
N TYR A 91 7.68 -1.53 -3.76
CA TYR A 91 6.77 -1.11 -2.70
C TYR A 91 6.77 0.42 -2.52
N LEU A 92 7.94 1.03 -2.37
CA LEU A 92 8.09 2.48 -2.21
C LEU A 92 7.51 3.24 -3.40
N LEU A 93 7.77 2.79 -4.62
CA LEU A 93 7.21 3.38 -5.83
C LEU A 93 5.68 3.32 -5.82
N THR A 94 5.07 2.20 -5.42
CA THR A 94 3.60 2.11 -5.33
C THR A 94 2.96 3.00 -4.26
N GLN A 95 3.73 3.40 -3.23
CA GLN A 95 3.29 4.35 -2.21
C GLN A 95 3.45 5.81 -2.68
N LEU A 96 4.56 6.09 -3.37
CA LEU A 96 4.96 7.44 -3.75
C LEU A 96 4.28 7.92 -5.03
N LEU A 97 3.99 7.02 -5.98
CA LEU A 97 3.40 7.38 -7.26
C LEU A 97 2.06 8.13 -7.13
N PRO A 98 1.10 7.70 -6.29
CA PRO A 98 -0.14 8.46 -6.04
C PRO A 98 0.10 9.85 -5.43
N GLN A 99 1.21 10.06 -4.74
CA GLN A 99 1.55 11.34 -4.12
C GLN A 99 2.12 12.32 -5.15
N VAL A 100 3.00 11.84 -6.03
CA VAL A 100 3.75 12.68 -6.97
C VAL A 100 3.00 12.93 -8.28
N ARG A 101 2.18 11.98 -8.74
CA ARG A 101 1.55 12.04 -10.07
C ARG A 101 0.03 12.28 -9.98
N PRO A 102 -0.50 13.36 -10.59
CA PRO A 102 -1.92 13.68 -10.58
C PRO A 102 -2.83 12.54 -11.09
N GLU A 103 -2.43 11.93 -12.19
CA GLU A 103 -3.02 10.74 -12.82
C GLU A 103 -3.20 9.53 -11.88
N TRP A 104 -2.46 9.46 -10.76
CA TRP A 104 -2.53 8.36 -9.81
C TRP A 104 -3.16 8.76 -8.46
N GLN A 105 -3.68 9.99 -8.33
CA GLN A 105 -4.18 10.51 -7.04
C GLN A 105 -5.38 9.71 -6.50
N GLU A 106 -6.24 9.20 -7.37
CA GLU A 106 -7.40 8.37 -7.01
C GLU A 106 -7.00 7.10 -6.23
N LEU A 107 -5.74 6.65 -6.41
CA LEU A 107 -5.21 5.46 -5.75
C LEU A 107 -4.70 5.72 -4.32
N ARG A 108 -4.63 6.97 -3.86
CA ARG A 108 -4.17 7.33 -2.50
C ARG A 108 -4.99 6.63 -1.41
N GLY A 109 -6.31 6.59 -1.56
CA GLY A 109 -7.21 5.93 -0.61
C GLY A 109 -7.30 4.41 -0.75
N GLN A 110 -6.68 3.83 -1.79
CA GLN A 110 -6.80 2.41 -2.07
C GLN A 110 -5.73 1.59 -1.36
N GLY A 111 -6.03 0.32 -1.10
CA GLY A 111 -5.09 -0.64 -0.54
C GLY A 111 -3.94 -0.99 -1.50
N ILE A 112 -2.84 -1.52 -0.96
CA ILE A 112 -1.62 -1.79 -1.73
C ILE A 112 -1.82 -2.75 -2.88
N SER A 113 -2.64 -3.78 -2.72
CA SER A 113 -2.94 -4.72 -3.80
C SER A 113 -3.53 -4.00 -5.02
N ALA A 114 -4.45 -3.06 -4.80
CA ALA A 114 -5.08 -2.30 -5.86
C ALA A 114 -4.06 -1.39 -6.56
N ARG A 115 -3.22 -0.68 -5.80
CA ARG A 115 -2.14 0.16 -6.35
C ARG A 115 -1.13 -0.64 -7.16
N LYS A 116 -0.69 -1.78 -6.63
CA LYS A 116 0.20 -2.73 -7.32
C LYS A 116 -0.42 -3.22 -8.63
N ASN A 117 -1.70 -3.59 -8.61
CA ASN A 117 -2.40 -4.07 -9.79
C ASN A 117 -2.56 -2.98 -10.85
N ALA A 118 -2.88 -1.75 -10.44
CA ALA A 118 -2.93 -0.59 -11.35
C ALA A 118 -1.56 -0.35 -12.02
N LEU A 119 -0.48 -0.35 -11.22
CA LEU A 119 0.88 -0.20 -11.73
C LEU A 119 1.26 -1.33 -12.69
N SER A 120 0.98 -2.59 -12.31
CA SER A 120 1.24 -3.75 -13.15
C SER A 120 0.50 -3.67 -14.49
N ARG A 121 -0.75 -3.23 -14.48
CA ARG A 121 -1.54 -3.01 -15.71
C ARG A 121 -0.95 -1.89 -16.57
N ALA A 122 -0.49 -0.79 -15.98
CA ALA A 122 0.16 0.30 -16.72
C ALA A 122 1.44 -0.18 -17.41
N ILE A 123 2.33 -0.83 -16.67
CA ILE A 123 3.58 -1.42 -17.21
C ILE A 123 3.27 -2.45 -18.32
N THR A 124 2.26 -3.29 -18.10
CA THR A 124 1.87 -4.32 -19.09
C THR A 124 1.35 -3.69 -20.37
N LYS A 125 0.52 -2.63 -20.26
CA LYS A 125 0.05 -1.86 -21.41
C LYS A 125 1.22 -1.27 -22.19
N GLU A 126 2.13 -0.56 -21.50
CA GLU A 126 3.32 0.03 -22.13
C GLU A 126 4.17 -1.02 -22.85
N ARG A 127 4.40 -2.17 -22.20
CA ARG A 127 5.16 -3.27 -22.81
C ARG A 127 4.49 -3.82 -24.07
N ILE A 128 3.17 -4.01 -24.03
CA ILE A 128 2.39 -4.48 -25.19
C ILE A 128 2.49 -3.47 -26.34
N PHE A 129 2.24 -2.19 -26.07
CA PHE A 129 2.29 -1.15 -27.10
C PHE A 129 3.70 -0.98 -27.68
N THR A 130 4.73 -1.04 -26.83
CA THR A 130 6.13 -0.95 -27.28
C THR A 130 6.50 -2.14 -28.17
N SER A 131 6.14 -3.35 -27.74
CA SER A 131 6.38 -4.57 -28.54
C SER A 131 5.63 -4.51 -29.88
N LEU A 132 4.38 -4.05 -29.87
CA LEU A 132 3.59 -3.86 -31.09
C LEU A 132 4.23 -2.83 -32.03
N ALA A 133 4.68 -1.69 -31.51
CA ALA A 133 5.36 -0.66 -32.29
C ALA A 133 6.66 -1.19 -32.92
N GLN A 134 7.45 -1.96 -32.17
CA GLN A 134 8.66 -2.60 -32.68
C GLN A 134 8.35 -3.63 -33.78
N ALA A 135 7.32 -4.45 -33.60
CA ALA A 135 6.88 -5.43 -34.59
C ALA A 135 6.38 -4.75 -35.88
N ALA A 136 5.61 -3.67 -35.74
CA ALA A 136 5.16 -2.85 -36.86
C ALA A 136 6.37 -2.28 -37.61
N GLN A 137 7.31 -1.63 -36.93
CA GLN A 137 8.47 -1.00 -37.57
C GLN A 137 9.33 -1.97 -38.39
N LYS A 138 9.40 -3.25 -37.97
CA LYS A 138 10.18 -4.29 -38.66
C LYS A 138 9.47 -4.85 -39.89
N HIS A 139 8.15 -4.76 -39.96
CA HIS A 139 7.38 -5.34 -41.07
C HIS A 139 7.26 -4.34 -42.22
N GLN A 140 7.58 -4.77 -43.44
CA GLN A 140 7.77 -3.89 -44.61
C GLN A 140 6.49 -3.14 -45.06
N ASN A 141 5.32 -3.46 -44.52
CA ASN A 141 4.00 -2.85 -44.83
C ASN A 141 3.11 -2.74 -43.58
N SER A 142 3.54 -2.03 -42.54
CA SER A 142 2.81 -1.91 -41.26
C SER A 142 2.12 -0.56 -41.04
N GLU A 143 1.95 0.24 -42.09
CA GLU A 143 1.46 1.62 -42.01
C GLU A 143 0.10 1.72 -41.28
N ILE A 144 -0.79 0.75 -41.50
CA ILE A 144 -2.08 0.64 -40.80
C ILE A 144 -1.90 0.46 -39.29
N ILE A 145 -0.91 -0.35 -38.89
CA ILE A 145 -0.62 -0.63 -37.47
C ILE A 145 0.00 0.60 -36.81
N LEU A 146 0.90 1.30 -37.50
CA LEU A 146 1.48 2.55 -37.01
C LEU A 146 0.42 3.65 -36.87
N GLN A 147 -0.48 3.80 -37.85
CA GLN A 147 -1.62 4.72 -37.77
C GLN A 147 -2.54 4.38 -36.60
N PHE A 148 -2.85 3.10 -36.38
CA PHE A 148 -3.63 2.66 -35.22
C PHE A 148 -2.97 3.04 -33.89
N ILE A 149 -1.65 2.81 -33.75
CA ILE A 149 -0.90 3.18 -32.54
C ILE A 149 -0.96 4.70 -32.30
N LEU A 150 -0.81 5.50 -33.36
CA LEU A 150 -0.88 6.96 -33.28
C LEU A 150 -2.29 7.46 -32.92
N ASP A 151 -3.35 6.89 -33.51
CA ASP A 151 -4.74 7.24 -33.18
C ASP A 151 -5.04 6.93 -31.71
N VAL A 152 -4.68 5.74 -31.24
CA VAL A 152 -4.85 5.32 -29.84
C VAL A 152 -4.07 6.25 -28.90
N GLY A 153 -2.83 6.60 -29.23
CA GLY A 153 -2.02 7.55 -28.44
C GLY A 153 -2.55 8.99 -28.43
N SER A 154 -3.24 9.42 -29.50
CA SER A 154 -3.83 10.76 -29.57
C SER A 154 -5.12 10.88 -28.75
N LYS A 155 -5.92 9.81 -28.69
CA LYS A 155 -7.16 9.74 -27.90
C LYS A 155 -6.89 9.71 -26.40
N THR A 156 -5.82 9.03 -25.96
CA THR A 156 -5.43 9.02 -24.54
C THR A 156 -4.99 10.41 -24.06
N ARG A 157 -4.36 11.21 -24.92
CA ARG A 157 -3.91 12.58 -24.58
C ARG A 157 -5.03 13.62 -24.48
N LYS A 158 -6.20 13.37 -25.08
CA LYS A 158 -7.39 14.24 -25.00
C LYS A 158 -8.28 13.96 -23.79
N ASN A 159 -8.12 12.79 -23.16
CA ASN A 159 -8.96 12.31 -22.06
C ASN A 159 -8.22 12.32 -20.70
N SER A 160 -7.03 12.92 -20.63
CA SER A 160 -6.26 13.20 -19.40
C SER A 160 -6.16 14.70 -19.21
#